data_AF-A0A7W1D303-F1
#
_entry.id   AF-A0A7W1D303-F1
#
_cell.length_a   1.000
_cell.length_b   1.000
_cell.length_c   1.000
_cell.angle_alpha   90.00
_cell.angle_beta   90.00
_cell.angle_gamma   90.00
#
_symmetry.space_group_name_H-M   'P 1'
#
loop_
_entity.id
_entity.type
_entity.pdbx_description
1 polymer ?
#
loop_
_entity_poly.entity_id
_entity_poly.type
_entity_poly.pdbx_seq_one_letter_code
_entity_poly.pdbx_strand_id
1 'polypeptide(L)'
;MDRFHAVRWFATGLIEVRRRIQRTGDKGERPAFDPSIFRSRYLQLTRRDHLSDAQYVHLIGVVSQDPELWHAWRLVQMLYGVYEANTETDATARIEEFVHKWAELPVPEFKTVLKVLAKWLPEILAFHREDRITNGRLEGQNRRIDRDSGLAA
;
A
#
# COMPACT_ATOMS: atom_id res chain seq x y z
N MET A 1 12.51 2.54 -10.77
CA MET A 1 11.86 2.61 -9.45
C MET A 1 11.99 1.24 -8.81
N ASP A 2 12.47 1.12 -7.56
CA ASP A 2 12.49 -0.18 -6.88
C ASP A 2 11.09 -0.55 -6.31
N ARG A 3 10.92 -1.83 -5.96
CA ARG A 3 9.67 -2.38 -5.42
C ARG A 3 9.16 -1.60 -4.20
N PHE A 4 10.04 -1.13 -3.32
CA PHE A 4 9.66 -0.44 -2.09
C PHE A 4 9.09 0.95 -2.38
N HIS A 5 9.68 1.64 -3.36
CA HIS A 5 9.13 2.88 -3.86
C HIS A 5 7.75 2.67 -4.52
N ALA A 6 7.55 1.62 -5.31
CA ALA A 6 6.26 1.32 -5.92
C ALA A 6 5.16 0.99 -4.88
N VAL A 7 5.48 0.17 -3.89
CA VAL A 7 4.58 -0.18 -2.77
C VAL A 7 4.15 1.06 -1.99
N ARG A 8 5.05 2.01 -1.75
CA ARG A 8 4.71 3.29 -1.11
C ARG A 8 3.71 4.12 -1.92
N TRP A 9 3.82 4.11 -3.26
CA TRP A 9 2.87 4.79 -4.12
C TRP A 9 1.48 4.15 -4.09
N PHE A 10 1.40 2.82 -4.05
CA PHE A 10 0.12 2.11 -3.96
C PHE A 10 -0.69 2.51 -2.72
N ALA A 11 0.00 2.67 -1.58
CA ALA A 11 -0.61 3.11 -0.33
C ALA A 11 -1.20 4.53 -0.38
N THR A 12 -0.77 5.39 -1.31
CA THR A 12 -1.22 6.80 -1.34
C THR A 12 -2.72 6.94 -1.56
N GLY A 13 -3.33 6.09 -2.38
CA GLY A 13 -4.78 6.10 -2.62
C GLY A 13 -5.57 5.89 -1.32
N LEU A 14 -5.23 4.85 -0.55
CA LEU A 14 -5.86 4.56 0.75
C LEU A 14 -5.61 5.66 1.79
N ILE A 15 -4.40 6.24 1.81
CA ILE A 15 -4.07 7.34 2.72
C ILE A 15 -4.96 8.55 2.46
N GLU A 16 -5.17 8.92 1.19
CA GLU A 16 -6.00 10.07 0.85
C GLU A 16 -7.49 9.79 1.06
N VAL A 17 -7.99 8.58 0.78
CA VAL A 17 -9.37 8.17 1.11
C VAL A 17 -9.62 8.30 2.60
N ARG A 18 -8.73 7.71 3.42
CA ARG A 18 -8.81 7.83 4.89
C ARG A 18 -8.78 9.29 5.32
N ARG A 19 -7.88 10.11 4.78
CA ARG A 19 -7.79 11.54 5.11
C ARG A 19 -9.08 12.29 4.75
N ARG A 20 -9.72 11.97 3.62
CA ARG A 20 -10.99 12.58 3.22
C ARG A 20 -12.11 12.19 4.20
N ILE A 21 -12.25 10.89 4.49
CA ILE A 21 -13.23 10.38 5.48
C ILE A 21 -13.02 11.01 6.85
N GLN A 22 -11.76 11.26 7.24
CA GLN A 22 -11.42 11.87 8.52
C GLN A 22 -11.57 13.40 8.57
N ARG A 23 -11.68 14.09 7.44
CA ARG A 23 -11.82 15.56 7.38
C ARG A 23 -13.29 15.99 7.44
N THR A 24 -14.09 15.29 8.21
CA THR A 24 -15.47 15.64 8.54
C THR A 24 -15.47 16.67 9.67
N GLY A 25 -15.86 17.91 9.37
CA GLY A 25 -15.95 19.01 10.34
C GLY A 25 -15.61 20.38 9.75
N ASP A 26 -15.98 21.44 10.45
CA ASP A 26 -15.71 22.81 10.03
C ASP A 26 -14.23 23.16 10.13
N LYS A 27 -13.77 24.06 9.24
CA LYS A 27 -12.39 24.56 9.25
C LYS A 27 -12.11 25.25 10.59
N GLY A 28 -11.13 24.73 11.34
CA GLY A 28 -10.72 25.27 12.63
C GLY A 28 -11.13 24.41 13.83
N GLU A 29 -11.99 23.41 13.62
CA GLU A 29 -12.35 22.43 14.64
C GLU A 29 -11.51 21.15 14.49
N ARG A 30 -11.41 20.37 15.59
CA ARG A 30 -10.89 19.00 15.48
C ARG A 30 -11.91 18.21 14.66
N PRO A 31 -11.51 17.54 13.57
CA PRO A 31 -12.45 16.78 12.77
C PRO A 31 -13.19 15.77 13.64
N ALA A 32 -14.51 15.71 13.49
CA ALA A 32 -15.35 14.70 14.11
C ALA A 32 -15.22 13.42 13.29
N PHE A 33 -14.40 12.47 13.75
CA PHE A 33 -14.20 11.19 13.08
C PHE A 33 -14.05 10.07 14.10
N ASP A 34 -14.31 8.82 13.69
CA ASP A 34 -14.03 7.66 14.54
C ASP A 34 -12.52 7.51 14.78
N PRO A 35 -12.02 7.68 16.03
CA PRO A 35 -10.60 7.55 16.35
C PRO A 35 -10.00 6.19 15.95
N SER A 36 -10.81 5.13 15.87
CA SER A 36 -10.39 3.79 15.47
C SER A 36 -9.77 3.77 14.05
N ILE A 37 -10.29 4.60 13.14
CA ILE A 37 -9.79 4.74 11.76
C ILE A 37 -8.37 5.31 11.76
N PHE A 38 -8.05 6.29 12.62
CA PHE A 38 -6.70 6.84 12.68
C PHE A 38 -5.73 5.90 13.40
N ARG A 39 -6.20 5.24 14.47
CA ARG A 39 -5.37 4.34 15.28
C ARG A 39 -4.96 3.10 14.49
N SER A 40 -5.81 2.60 13.60
CA SER A 40 -5.53 1.44 12.74
C SER A 40 -4.73 1.77 11.46
N ARG A 41 -4.32 3.04 11.23
CA ARG A 41 -3.68 3.49 9.98
C ARG A 41 -2.47 2.67 9.53
N TYR A 42 -1.68 2.13 10.46
CA TYR A 42 -0.54 1.29 10.09
C TYR A 42 -0.99 -0.12 9.68
N LEU A 43 -1.98 -0.70 10.38
CA LEU A 43 -2.56 -1.99 10.02
C LEU A 43 -3.22 -1.93 8.63
N GLN A 44 -3.86 -0.80 8.30
CA GLN A 44 -4.43 -0.56 6.97
C GLN A 44 -3.39 -0.65 5.85
N LEU A 45 -2.14 -0.24 6.12
CA LEU A 45 -1.04 -0.29 5.15
C LEU A 45 -0.28 -1.61 5.15
N THR A 46 -0.47 -2.44 6.18
CA THR A 46 0.19 -3.74 6.27
C THR A 46 -0.49 -4.75 5.36
N ARG A 47 0.31 -5.57 4.68
CA ARG A 47 -0.20 -6.69 3.88
C ARG A 47 -0.87 -7.73 4.77
N ARG A 48 -1.94 -8.36 4.30
CA ARG A 48 -2.75 -9.31 5.08
C ARG A 48 -1.92 -10.41 5.80
N ASP A 49 -0.97 -11.01 5.10
CA ASP A 49 -0.13 -12.10 5.60
C ASP A 49 0.92 -11.65 6.65
N HIS A 50 1.17 -10.35 6.78
CA HIS A 50 2.03 -9.78 7.82
C HIS A 50 1.25 -9.35 9.06
N LEU A 51 -0.08 -9.50 9.06
CA LEU A 51 -0.94 -9.25 10.21
C LEU A 51 -1.14 -10.53 11.01
N SER A 52 -1.07 -10.44 12.34
CA SER A 52 -1.61 -11.50 13.18
C SER A 52 -3.13 -11.58 13.03
N ASP A 53 -3.73 -12.73 13.35
CA ASP A 53 -5.20 -12.88 13.25
C ASP A 53 -5.95 -11.87 14.11
N ALA A 54 -5.44 -11.56 15.30
CA ALA A 54 -6.02 -10.52 16.16
C ALA A 54 -5.95 -9.12 15.53
N GLN A 55 -4.82 -8.78 14.90
CA GLN A 55 -4.67 -7.51 14.19
C GLN A 55 -5.58 -7.45 12.97
N TYR A 56 -5.72 -8.55 12.23
CA TYR A 56 -6.58 -8.64 11.07
C TYR A 56 -8.05 -8.48 11.47
N VAL A 57 -8.53 -9.22 12.47
CA VAL A 57 -9.90 -9.09 13.00
C VAL A 57 -10.18 -7.66 13.45
N HIS A 58 -9.26 -7.05 14.21
CA HIS A 58 -9.40 -5.66 14.63
C HIS A 58 -9.47 -4.70 13.42
N LEU A 59 -8.58 -4.86 12.45
CA LEU A 59 -8.55 -4.04 11.25
C LEU A 59 -9.86 -4.14 10.47
N ILE A 60 -10.34 -5.36 10.19
CA ILE A 60 -11.59 -5.59 9.48
C ILE A 60 -12.77 -4.97 10.21
N GLY A 61 -12.82 -5.08 11.54
CA GLY A 61 -13.87 -4.44 12.34
C GLY A 61 -13.92 -2.92 12.18
N VAL A 62 -12.78 -2.27 11.87
CA VAL A 62 -12.68 -0.83 11.62
C VAL A 62 -12.98 -0.48 10.16
N VAL A 63 -12.26 -1.08 9.21
CA VAL A 63 -12.36 -0.66 7.79
C VAL A 63 -13.70 -1.01 7.16
N SER A 64 -14.41 -2.03 7.67
CA SER A 64 -15.71 -2.46 7.14
C SER A 64 -16.88 -1.53 7.53
N GLN A 65 -16.68 -0.61 8.48
CA GLN A 65 -17.71 0.36 8.88
C GLN A 65 -17.97 1.42 7.78
N ASP A 66 -17.00 1.64 6.90
CA ASP A 66 -17.11 2.55 5.76
C ASP A 66 -16.87 1.77 4.46
N PRO A 67 -17.88 1.63 3.57
CA PRO A 67 -17.76 0.84 2.34
C PRO A 67 -16.63 1.30 1.41
N GLU A 68 -16.33 2.61 1.40
CA GLU A 68 -15.30 3.18 0.54
C GLU A 68 -13.91 2.93 1.13
N LEU A 69 -13.74 3.07 2.45
CA LEU A 69 -12.50 2.69 3.13
C LEU A 69 -12.21 1.20 2.98
N TRP A 70 -13.24 0.35 3.10
CA TRP A 70 -13.13 -1.09 2.88
C TRP A 70 -12.67 -1.41 1.46
N HIS A 71 -13.29 -0.78 0.46
CA HIS A 71 -12.93 -0.97 -0.94
C HIS A 71 -11.51 -0.48 -1.23
N ALA A 72 -11.14 0.72 -0.75
CA ALA A 72 -9.78 1.26 -0.89
C ALA A 72 -8.71 0.36 -0.26
N TRP A 73 -8.99 -0.24 0.91
CA TRP A 73 -8.08 -1.20 1.53
C TRP A 73 -7.87 -2.44 0.64
N ARG A 74 -8.95 -3.02 0.11
CA ARG A 74 -8.86 -4.17 -0.81
C ARG A 74 -8.05 -3.84 -2.06
N LEU A 75 -8.26 -2.68 -2.66
CA LEU A 75 -7.49 -2.22 -3.82
C LEU A 75 -5.98 -2.17 -3.53
N VAL A 76 -5.56 -1.68 -2.36
CA VAL A 76 -4.15 -1.69 -1.95
C VAL A 76 -3.62 -3.12 -1.75
N GLN A 77 -4.40 -4.02 -1.14
CA GLN A 77 -3.98 -5.41 -0.99
C GLN A 77 -3.80 -6.13 -2.33
N MET A 78 -4.66 -5.85 -3.32
CA MET A 78 -4.51 -6.36 -4.69
C MET A 78 -3.20 -5.88 -5.32
N LEU A 79 -2.88 -4.60 -5.16
CA LEU A 79 -1.61 -4.03 -5.65
C LEU A 79 -0.38 -4.63 -4.96
N TYR A 80 -0.44 -4.93 -3.67
CA TYR A 80 0.63 -5.69 -3.00
C TYR A 80 0.79 -7.09 -3.59
N GLY A 81 -0.31 -7.73 -3.97
CA GLY A 81 -0.32 -9.03 -4.61
C GLY A 81 0.42 -9.09 -5.95
N VAL A 82 0.57 -7.95 -6.66
CA VAL A 82 1.31 -7.89 -7.93
C VAL A 82 2.75 -8.35 -7.74
N TYR A 83 3.45 -7.84 -6.71
CA TYR A 83 4.84 -8.21 -6.45
C TYR A 83 5.02 -9.59 -5.80
N GLU A 84 3.94 -10.19 -5.32
CA GLU A 84 3.93 -11.58 -4.84
C GLU A 84 3.60 -12.59 -5.95
N ALA A 85 3.26 -12.10 -7.14
CA ALA A 85 2.97 -12.95 -8.29
C ALA A 85 4.22 -13.74 -8.72
N ASN A 86 4.01 -15.00 -9.12
CA ASN A 86 5.13 -15.85 -9.44
C ASN A 86 5.70 -15.61 -10.84
N THR A 87 4.83 -15.22 -11.76
CA THR A 87 5.14 -15.02 -13.16
C THR A 87 4.68 -13.64 -13.62
N GLU A 88 5.21 -13.18 -14.74
CA GLU A 88 4.73 -11.97 -15.39
C GLU A 88 3.24 -12.07 -15.74
N THR A 89 2.79 -13.23 -16.20
CA THR A 89 1.38 -13.50 -16.52
C THR A 89 0.49 -13.31 -15.29
N ASP A 90 0.88 -13.88 -14.15
CA ASP A 90 0.14 -13.73 -12.89
C ASP A 90 0.12 -12.27 -12.41
N ALA A 91 1.24 -11.55 -12.56
CA ALA A 91 1.33 -10.14 -12.20
C ALA A 91 0.40 -9.29 -13.08
N THR A 92 0.36 -9.60 -14.38
CA THR A 92 -0.50 -8.94 -15.37
C THR A 92 -1.98 -9.15 -15.03
N ALA A 93 -2.38 -10.40 -14.77
CA ALA A 93 -3.75 -10.73 -14.39
C ALA A 93 -4.20 -10.00 -13.10
N ARG A 94 -3.32 -9.87 -12.10
CA ARG A 94 -3.60 -9.11 -10.86
C ARG A 94 -3.75 -7.61 -11.10
N ILE A 95 -2.96 -7.04 -12.01
CA ILE A 95 -3.07 -5.63 -12.40
C ILE A 95 -4.42 -5.41 -13.12
N GLU A 96 -4.78 -6.29 -14.04
CA GLU A 96 -6.08 -6.23 -14.74
C GLU A 96 -7.25 -6.36 -13.77
N GLU A 97 -7.18 -7.30 -12.83
CA GLU A 97 -8.19 -7.46 -11.78
C GLU A 97 -8.31 -6.20 -10.92
N PHE A 98 -7.18 -5.59 -10.52
CA PHE A 98 -7.18 -4.32 -9.78
C PHE A 98 -7.86 -3.20 -10.58
N VAL A 99 -7.52 -3.03 -11.86
CA VAL A 99 -8.14 -2.01 -12.72
C VAL A 99 -9.64 -2.26 -12.86
N HIS A 100 -10.04 -3.51 -13.06
CA HIS A 100 -11.45 -3.91 -13.15
C HIS A 100 -12.21 -3.59 -11.86
N LYS A 101 -11.67 -3.97 -10.71
CA LYS A 101 -12.29 -3.71 -9.40
C LYS A 101 -12.40 -2.23 -9.08
N TRP A 102 -11.39 -1.43 -9.44
CA TRP A 102 -11.48 0.02 -9.33
C TRP A 102 -12.54 0.60 -10.27
N ALA A 103 -12.70 0.05 -11.49
CA ALA A 103 -13.71 0.54 -12.43
C ALA A 103 -15.16 0.22 -12.00
N GLU A 104 -15.39 -0.89 -11.29
CA GLU A 104 -16.70 -1.24 -10.70
C GLU A 104 -17.14 -0.20 -9.65
N LEU A 105 -16.21 0.29 -8.83
CA LEU A 105 -16.47 1.30 -7.80
C LEU A 105 -15.33 2.34 -7.77
N PRO A 106 -15.37 3.35 -8.65
CA PRO A 106 -14.27 4.29 -8.80
C PRO A 106 -14.01 5.12 -7.55
N VAL A 107 -12.81 4.97 -7.00
CA VAL A 107 -12.30 5.81 -5.91
C VAL A 107 -11.38 6.88 -6.50
N PRO A 108 -11.74 8.18 -6.46
CA PRO A 108 -11.01 9.23 -7.17
C PRO A 108 -9.52 9.33 -6.84
N GLU A 109 -9.14 9.07 -5.59
CA GLU A 109 -7.77 9.14 -5.07
C GLU A 109 -6.84 8.12 -5.76
N PHE A 110 -7.38 7.01 -6.26
CA PHE A 110 -6.62 6.01 -6.98
C PHE A 110 -6.27 6.42 -8.42
N LYS A 111 -6.81 7.53 -8.95
CA LYS A 111 -6.43 8.03 -10.28
C LYS A 111 -4.92 8.31 -10.38
N THR A 112 -4.31 8.84 -9.33
CA THR A 112 -2.86 9.05 -9.29
C THR A 112 -2.10 7.73 -9.23
N VAL A 113 -2.62 6.76 -8.48
CA VAL A 113 -2.05 5.40 -8.40
C VAL A 113 -2.06 4.72 -9.76
N LEU A 114 -3.17 4.80 -10.51
CA LEU A 114 -3.31 4.27 -11.86
C LEU A 114 -2.30 4.89 -12.84
N LYS A 115 -2.10 6.22 -12.78
CA LYS A 115 -1.10 6.90 -13.61
C LYS A 115 0.31 6.41 -13.32
N VAL A 116 0.65 6.24 -12.04
CA VAL A 116 1.95 5.72 -11.62
C VAL A 116 2.10 4.27 -12.07
N LEU A 117 1.08 3.44 -11.85
CA LEU A 117 1.06 2.04 -12.27
C LEU A 117 1.28 1.89 -13.78
N ALA A 118 0.56 2.67 -14.60
CA ALA A 118 0.71 2.66 -16.05
C ALA A 118 2.11 3.11 -16.50
N LYS A 119 2.68 4.13 -15.84
CA LYS A 119 4.03 4.63 -16.14
C LYS A 119 5.12 3.58 -15.89
N TRP A 120 4.97 2.79 -14.83
CA TRP A 120 5.98 1.83 -14.38
C TRP A 120 5.63 0.37 -14.73
N LEU A 121 4.57 0.16 -15.51
CA LEU A 121 4.11 -1.17 -15.88
C LEU A 121 5.23 -2.03 -16.53
N PRO A 122 6.02 -1.51 -17.49
CA PRO A 122 7.11 -2.29 -18.09
C PRO A 122 8.13 -2.79 -17.07
N GLU A 123 8.52 -1.95 -16.11
CA GLU A 123 9.49 -2.29 -15.06
C GLU A 123 8.91 -3.24 -14.02
N ILE A 124 7.63 -3.07 -13.66
CA ILE A 124 6.90 -3.99 -12.78
C ILE A 124 6.87 -5.38 -13.41
N LEU A 125 6.56 -5.50 -14.70
CA LEU A 125 6.52 -6.79 -15.39
C LEU A 125 7.93 -7.38 -15.59
N ALA A 126 8.94 -6.54 -15.86
CA ALA A 126 10.34 -6.98 -15.97
C ALA A 126 10.85 -7.63 -14.68
N PHE A 127 10.43 -7.14 -13.51
CA PHE A 127 10.76 -7.73 -12.21
C PHE A 127 10.36 -9.22 -12.10
N HIS A 128 9.34 -9.67 -12.84
CA HIS A 128 8.89 -11.06 -12.82
C HIS A 128 9.56 -11.96 -13.88
N ARG A 129 10.32 -11.37 -14.82
CA ARG A 129 11.09 -12.10 -15.84
C ARG A 129 12.53 -12.36 -15.42
N GLU A 130 13.14 -11.36 -14.80
CA GLU A 130 14.51 -11.45 -14.32
C GLU A 130 14.51 -12.19 -12.99
N ASP A 131 15.24 -13.30 -12.93
CA ASP A 131 15.38 -14.16 -11.76
C ASP A 131 15.43 -13.29 -10.48
N ARG A 132 14.55 -13.58 -9.50
CA ARG A 132 14.21 -12.73 -8.32
C ARG A 132 15.39 -12.42 -7.37
N ILE A 133 16.61 -12.70 -7.81
CA ILE A 133 17.87 -12.83 -7.11
C ILE A 133 18.45 -11.47 -6.66
N THR A 134 18.03 -10.32 -7.20
CA THR A 134 18.79 -9.07 -6.94
C THR A 134 18.30 -8.20 -5.78
N ASN A 135 17.10 -8.38 -5.21
CA ASN A 135 16.64 -7.48 -4.12
C ASN A 135 16.29 -8.16 -2.78
N GLY A 136 16.12 -9.49 -2.74
CA GLY A 136 15.84 -10.18 -1.47
C GLY A 136 17.05 -10.29 -0.53
N ARG A 137 18.28 -10.27 -1.07
CA ARG A 137 19.53 -10.49 -0.31
C ARG A 137 20.22 -9.20 0.15
N LEU A 138 19.78 -8.02 -0.30
CA LEU A 138 20.45 -6.75 0.01
C LEU A 138 19.76 -5.90 1.09
N GLU A 139 18.52 -6.19 1.48
CA GLU A 139 17.82 -5.42 2.51
C GLU A 139 18.04 -5.90 3.96
N GLY A 140 18.88 -6.91 4.16
CA GLY A 140 19.41 -7.24 5.48
C GLY A 140 20.49 -6.28 6.00
N GLN A 141 20.99 -5.35 5.17
CA GLN A 141 22.14 -4.50 5.50
C GLN A 141 21.89 -2.98 5.49
N ASN A 142 20.66 -2.50 5.40
CA ASN A 142 20.37 -1.05 5.56
C ASN A 142 20.01 -0.60 6.99
N ARG A 143 20.38 -1.40 7.99
CA ARG A 143 20.46 -0.96 9.39
C ARG A 143 21.82 -1.31 9.95
N ARG A 144 22.81 -0.45 9.68
CA ARG A 144 24.07 -0.19 10.42
C ARG A 144 25.09 0.36 9.44
N ILE A 145 25.12 1.69 9.29
CA ILE A 145 26.30 2.55 9.06
C ILE A 145 25.70 3.96 9.11
N ASP A 146 25.58 4.51 10.32
CA ASP A 146 26.01 5.87 10.60
C ASP A 146 26.14 6.06 12.12
N ARG A 147 27.21 5.49 12.67
CA ARG A 147 27.85 5.89 13.93
C ARG A 147 29.14 5.11 14.00
N ASP A 148 30.19 5.71 13.46
CA ASP A 148 31.51 5.75 14.09
C ASP A 148 32.45 6.51 13.16
N SER A 149 32.83 7.73 13.55
CA SER A 149 34.14 8.32 13.32
C SER A 149 34.24 9.61 14.14
N GLY A 150 34.92 9.54 15.28
CA GLY A 150 35.26 10.72 16.05
C GLY A 150 35.68 10.45 17.49
N LEU A 151 36.56 9.49 17.73
CA LEU A 151 37.26 9.35 19.02
C LEU A 151 38.73 9.76 18.83
N ALA A 152 39.13 10.75 19.63
CA ALA A 152 40.47 11.04 20.14
C ALA A 152 41.63 11.26 19.14
N ALA A 153 42.08 12.51 19.08
CA ALA A 153 43.46 12.91 19.36
C ALA A 153 43.45 14.31 20.00
#